data_AF-A0A2D5QJQ3-F1
#
_entry.id   AF-A0A2D5QJQ3-F1
#
_cell.length_a   1.000
_cell.length_b   1.000
_cell.length_c   1.000
_cell.angle_alpha   90.00
_cell.angle_beta   90.00
_cell.angle_gamma   90.00
#
_symmetry.space_group_name_H-M   'P 1'
#
loop_
_entity.id
_entity.type
_entity.pdbx_description
1 polymer ?
#
loop_
_entity_poly.entity_id
_entity_poly.type
_entity_poly.pdbx_seq_one_letter_code
_entity_poly.pdbx_strand_id
1 'polypeptide(L)'
;MNRNKNKTSLNDMIDKLLIILVILFFIGNGCTTKEKKSEECYYNQPRNCQQYLETEVKSRGSLLALDGIVVLEDWTFYLTYFDNVSKKITEKYVKVNCNCDILYFDDSKPPEMITPFN
;
A
#
# COMPACT_ATOMS: atom_id res chain seq x y z
N MET A 1 -61.28 27.06 16.83
CA MET A 1 -59.83 27.36 17.02
C MET A 1 -59.05 26.05 17.00
N ASN A 2 -58.73 25.48 15.82
CA ASN A 2 -57.95 24.21 15.76
C ASN A 2 -57.20 23.93 14.45
N ARG A 3 -57.17 24.85 13.48
CA ARG A 3 -56.49 24.63 12.19
C ARG A 3 -54.97 24.83 12.23
N ASN A 4 -54.44 25.58 13.19
CA ASN A 4 -53.00 25.90 13.27
C ASN A 4 -52.15 24.88 14.04
N LYS A 5 -52.74 24.03 14.89
CA LYS A 5 -52.00 22.98 15.63
C LYS A 5 -51.65 21.76 14.75
N ASN A 6 -52.51 21.41 13.79
CA ASN A 6 -52.26 20.25 12.92
C ASN A 6 -51.21 20.53 11.82
N LYS A 7 -51.08 21.78 11.36
CA LYS A 7 -50.07 22.16 10.36
C LYS A 7 -48.65 22.11 10.91
N THR A 8 -48.46 22.54 12.16
CA THR A 8 -47.16 22.50 12.84
C THR A 8 -46.72 21.07 13.10
N SER A 9 -47.64 20.17 13.49
CA SER A 9 -47.31 18.75 13.73
C SER A 9 -47.00 17.95 12.45
N LEU A 10 -47.65 18.25 11.32
CA LEU A 10 -47.36 17.58 10.05
C LEU A 10 -46.01 18.01 9.47
N ASN A 11 -45.68 19.31 9.55
CA ASN A 11 -44.38 19.81 9.11
C ASN A 11 -43.23 19.25 9.96
N ASP A 12 -43.41 19.16 11.28
CA ASP A 12 -42.41 18.57 12.20
C ASP A 12 -42.14 17.08 11.92
N MET A 13 -43.18 16.34 11.52
CA MET A 13 -43.05 14.93 11.11
C MET A 13 -42.35 14.78 9.77
N ILE A 14 -42.62 15.67 8.81
CA ILE A 14 -41.99 15.67 7.48
C ILE A 14 -40.50 16.05 7.61
N ASP A 15 -40.16 17.04 8.43
CA ASP A 15 -38.78 17.46 8.65
C ASP A 15 -37.96 16.35 9.32
N LYS A 16 -38.53 15.65 10.31
CA LYS A 16 -37.89 14.47 10.91
C LYS A 16 -37.70 13.31 9.93
N LEU A 17 -38.67 13.08 9.04
CA LEU A 17 -38.58 12.04 8.01
C LEU A 17 -37.47 12.35 7.00
N LEU A 18 -37.34 13.62 6.59
CA LEU A 18 -36.28 14.10 5.70
C LEU A 18 -34.89 13.93 6.32
N ILE A 19 -34.73 14.25 7.61
CA ILE A 19 -33.46 14.06 8.33
C ILE A 19 -33.06 12.57 8.36
N ILE A 20 -34.01 11.66 8.62
CA ILE A 20 -33.74 10.21 8.63
C ILE A 20 -33.33 9.71 7.24
N LEU A 21 -33.97 10.20 6.18
CA LEU A 21 -33.65 9.86 4.80
C LEU A 21 -32.24 10.30 4.39
N VAL A 22 -31.82 11.50 4.82
CA VAL A 22 -30.47 12.02 4.58
C VAL A 22 -29.42 11.16 5.29
N ILE A 23 -29.67 10.77 6.55
CA ILE A 23 -28.77 9.89 7.32
C ILE A 23 -28.65 8.51 6.64
N LEU A 24 -29.76 7.93 6.19
CA LEU A 24 -29.76 6.65 5.46
C LEU A 24 -29.00 6.73 4.13
N PHE A 25 -29.06 7.88 3.43
CA PHE A 25 -28.32 8.09 2.18
C PHE A 25 -26.80 8.15 2.39
N PHE A 26 -26.34 8.64 3.54
CA PHE A 26 -24.92 8.64 3.91
C PHE A 26 -24.43 7.26 4.40
N ILE A 27 -25.30 6.43 4.99
CA ILE A 27 -24.95 5.06 5.42
C ILE A 27 -24.94 4.11 4.20
N GLY A 28 -25.89 4.23 3.28
CA GLY A 28 -25.98 3.37 2.08
C GLY A 28 -24.88 3.62 1.04
N ASN A 29 -24.31 4.83 1.01
CA ASN A 29 -23.13 5.17 0.20
C ASN A 29 -21.84 5.24 1.04
N GLY A 30 -21.90 4.82 2.31
CA GLY A 30 -20.76 4.78 3.21
C GLY A 30 -19.76 3.72 2.75
N CYS A 31 -18.61 4.19 2.25
CA CYS A 31 -17.42 3.41 1.90
C CYS A 31 -17.69 2.08 1.17
N THR A 32 -17.96 2.15 -0.13
CA THR A 32 -17.25 1.21 -1.01
C THR A 32 -15.78 1.65 -1.05
N THR A 33 -15.01 1.36 -0.01
CA THR A 33 -13.58 1.11 -0.22
C THR A 33 -13.52 -0.18 -1.02
N LYS A 34 -13.83 -0.08 -2.32
CA LYS A 34 -13.35 -1.06 -3.28
C LYS A 34 -11.86 -1.12 -3.00
N GLU A 35 -11.39 -2.26 -2.53
CA GLU A 35 -9.98 -2.60 -2.36
C GLU A 35 -9.30 -2.48 -3.72
N LYS A 36 -9.04 -1.25 -4.14
CA LYS A 36 -8.50 -0.93 -5.45
C LYS A 36 -6.97 -0.93 -5.42
N LYS A 37 -6.37 -1.29 -4.29
CA LYS A 37 -4.93 -1.12 -4.03
C LYS A 37 -4.10 -2.39 -4.26
N SER A 38 -4.67 -3.59 -4.15
CA SER A 38 -3.89 -4.83 -4.33
C SER A 38 -3.74 -5.21 -5.80
N GLU A 39 -4.80 -5.09 -6.60
CA GLU A 39 -4.75 -5.36 -8.05
C GLU A 39 -3.80 -4.41 -8.80
N GLU A 40 -3.83 -3.10 -8.52
CA GLU A 40 -2.93 -2.14 -9.18
C GLU A 40 -1.45 -2.48 -8.93
N CYS A 41 -1.13 -2.97 -7.73
CA CYS A 41 0.24 -3.35 -7.41
C CYS A 41 0.67 -4.66 -8.06
N TYR A 42 -0.18 -5.69 -8.09
CA TYR A 42 0.18 -6.97 -8.71
C TYR A 42 0.58 -6.82 -10.20
N TYR A 43 -0.03 -5.86 -10.91
CA TYR A 43 0.29 -5.55 -12.31
C TYR A 43 1.39 -4.48 -12.48
N ASN A 44 1.79 -3.77 -11.42
CA ASN A 44 2.90 -2.82 -11.48
C ASN A 44 4.24 -3.57 -11.51
N GLN A 45 5.11 -3.23 -12.45
CA GLN A 45 6.35 -3.97 -12.69
C GLN A 45 7.35 -3.75 -11.53
N PRO A 46 7.80 -4.82 -10.82
CA PRO A 46 8.78 -4.69 -9.73
C PRO A 46 10.05 -3.95 -10.16
N ARG A 47 10.41 -4.02 -11.44
CA ARG A 47 11.54 -3.27 -12.04
C ARG A 47 11.53 -1.77 -11.76
N ASN A 48 10.36 -1.17 -11.52
CA ASN A 48 10.25 0.25 -11.15
C ASN A 48 10.94 0.57 -9.80
N CYS A 49 11.15 -0.41 -8.93
CA CYS A 49 11.86 -0.25 -7.66
C CYS A 49 13.39 -0.27 -7.80
N GLN A 50 13.94 -0.56 -8.98
CA GLN A 50 15.38 -0.71 -9.17
C GLN A 50 16.16 0.57 -8.76
N GLN A 51 15.66 1.75 -9.12
CA GLN A 51 16.31 3.02 -8.76
C GLN A 51 16.35 3.27 -7.24
N TYR A 52 15.32 2.82 -6.51
CA TYR A 52 15.28 2.90 -5.05
C TYR A 52 16.33 1.98 -4.42
N LEU A 53 16.44 0.74 -4.92
CA LEU A 53 17.45 -0.22 -4.46
C LEU A 53 18.87 0.25 -4.75
N GLU A 54 19.12 0.84 -5.93
CA GLU A 54 20.40 1.47 -6.26
C GLU A 54 20.76 2.59 -5.28
N THR A 55 19.78 3.42 -4.94
CA THR A 55 19.96 4.53 -4.00
C THR A 55 20.26 4.02 -2.59
N GLU A 56 19.57 2.97 -2.14
CA GLU A 56 19.80 2.34 -0.83
C GLU A 56 21.20 1.72 -0.71
N VAL A 57 21.68 1.03 -1.76
CA VAL A 57 23.05 0.48 -1.76
C VAL A 57 24.08 1.62 -1.72
N LYS A 58 23.88 2.68 -2.51
CA LYS A 58 24.77 3.85 -2.52
C LYS A 58 24.76 4.61 -1.20
N SER A 59 23.60 4.77 -0.54
CA SER A 59 23.47 5.49 0.74
C SER A 59 24.24 4.81 1.87
N ARG A 60 24.37 3.47 1.80
CA ARG A 60 25.21 2.65 2.69
C ARG A 60 26.71 2.75 2.39
N GLY A 61 27.09 3.60 1.43
CA GLY A 61 28.46 3.76 0.97
C GLY A 61 28.93 2.63 0.06
N SER A 62 28.05 1.74 -0.37
CA SER A 62 28.40 0.57 -1.19
C SER A 62 28.29 0.84 -2.69
N LEU A 63 28.93 0.00 -3.50
CA LEU A 63 28.93 0.09 -4.96
C LEU A 63 28.19 -1.09 -5.55
N LEU A 64 27.05 -0.84 -6.19
CA LEU A 64 26.29 -1.86 -6.88
C LEU A 64 27.04 -2.37 -8.12
N ALA A 65 27.01 -3.68 -8.38
CA ALA A 65 27.52 -4.23 -9.62
C ALA A 65 26.66 -3.81 -10.83
N LEU A 66 27.23 -3.85 -12.03
CA LEU A 66 26.56 -3.38 -13.27
C LEU A 66 25.24 -4.12 -13.54
N ASP A 67 25.22 -5.43 -13.29
CA ASP A 67 24.03 -6.30 -13.30
C ASP A 67 23.71 -6.82 -11.88
N GLY A 68 24.03 -6.01 -10.87
CA GLY A 68 23.95 -6.39 -9.46
C GLY A 68 22.52 -6.44 -8.90
N ILE A 69 21.48 -6.35 -9.74
CA ILE A 69 20.08 -6.44 -9.33
C ILE A 69 19.38 -7.46 -10.21
N VAL A 70 18.96 -8.57 -9.62
CA VAL A 70 18.16 -9.59 -10.27
C VAL A 70 16.76 -9.57 -9.67
N VAL A 71 15.75 -9.38 -10.51
CA VAL A 71 14.34 -9.47 -10.08
C VAL A 71 13.96 -10.94 -9.96
N LEU A 72 13.44 -11.31 -8.80
CA LEU A 72 12.84 -12.61 -8.50
C LEU A 72 11.31 -12.47 -8.44
N GLU A 73 10.63 -13.53 -8.00
CA GLU A 73 9.17 -13.52 -7.79
C GLU A 73 8.76 -12.71 -6.54
N ASP A 74 7.47 -12.39 -6.43
CA ASP A 74 6.85 -11.76 -5.26
C ASP A 74 7.56 -10.49 -4.75
N TRP A 75 7.97 -9.61 -5.68
CA TRP A 75 8.64 -8.34 -5.36
C TRP A 75 9.93 -8.54 -4.56
N THR A 76 10.60 -9.67 -4.79
CA THR A 76 11.90 -10.00 -4.22
C THR A 76 12.99 -9.73 -5.25
N PHE A 77 14.14 -9.27 -4.78
CA PHE A 77 15.32 -8.95 -5.56
C PHE A 77 16.52 -9.65 -4.95
N TYR A 78 17.45 -10.09 -5.79
CA TYR A 78 18.79 -10.48 -5.37
C TYR A 78 19.75 -9.36 -5.72
N LEU A 79 20.39 -8.80 -4.71
CA LEU A 79 21.38 -7.73 -4.87
C LEU A 79 22.78 -8.29 -4.71
N THR A 80 23.67 -7.90 -5.61
CA THR A 80 25.12 -8.10 -5.51
C THR A 80 25.82 -6.75 -5.56
N TYR A 81 26.55 -6.41 -4.52
CA TYR A 81 27.26 -5.13 -4.41
C TYR A 81 28.58 -5.28 -3.67
N PHE A 82 29.51 -4.36 -3.91
CA PHE A 82 30.72 -4.22 -3.12
C PHE A 82 30.45 -3.36 -1.90
N ASP A 83 30.48 -3.95 -0.71
CA ASP A 83 30.38 -3.23 0.56
C ASP A 83 31.72 -2.58 0.89
N ASN A 84 31.73 -1.26 0.89
CA ASN A 84 32.92 -0.48 1.19
C ASN A 84 33.30 -0.48 2.68
N VAL A 85 32.39 -0.86 3.58
CA VAL A 85 32.68 -0.96 5.01
C VAL A 85 33.43 -2.26 5.29
N SER A 86 32.87 -3.41 4.87
CA SER A 86 33.51 -4.71 5.06
C SER A 86 34.59 -5.06 4.03
N LYS A 87 34.71 -4.28 2.95
CA LYS A 87 35.63 -4.47 1.82
C LYS A 87 35.43 -5.81 1.10
N LYS A 88 34.18 -6.24 0.93
CA LYS A 88 33.82 -7.52 0.32
C LYS A 88 32.66 -7.37 -0.65
N ILE A 89 32.55 -8.31 -1.57
CA ILE A 89 31.32 -8.51 -2.33
C ILE A 89 30.29 -9.10 -1.37
N THR A 90 29.12 -8.48 -1.34
CA THR A 90 27.99 -8.83 -0.48
C THR A 90 26.79 -9.12 -1.36
N GLU A 91 26.05 -10.15 -0.97
CA GLU A 91 24.85 -10.58 -1.65
C GLU A 91 23.69 -10.57 -0.67
N LYS A 92 22.56 -9.96 -1.06
CA LYS A 92 21.41 -9.83 -0.17
C LYS A 92 20.13 -10.08 -0.95
N TYR A 93 19.22 -10.84 -0.35
CA TYR A 93 17.83 -10.83 -0.74
C TYR A 93 17.14 -9.60 -0.18
N VAL A 94 16.37 -8.93 -1.04
CA VAL A 94 15.60 -7.75 -0.68
C VAL A 94 14.16 -7.96 -1.09
N LYS A 95 13.23 -7.88 -0.14
CA LYS A 95 11.79 -7.88 -0.44
C LYS A 95 11.26 -6.47 -0.24
N VAL A 96 10.49 -5.97 -1.20
CA VAL A 96 9.88 -4.65 -1.11
C VAL A 96 8.35 -4.74 -1.23
N ASN A 97 7.66 -3.69 -0.80
CA ASN A 97 6.24 -3.51 -1.10
C ASN A 97 6.03 -2.72 -2.40
N CYS A 98 4.77 -2.46 -2.73
CA CYS A 98 4.33 -1.68 -3.88
C CYS A 98 4.88 -0.26 -3.98
N ASN A 99 5.26 0.33 -2.84
CA ASN A 99 5.84 1.68 -2.77
C ASN A 99 7.37 1.63 -2.81
N CYS A 100 7.96 0.45 -3.08
CA CYS A 100 9.39 0.19 -3.00
C CYS A 100 9.99 0.31 -1.59
N ASP A 101 9.16 0.26 -0.53
CA ASP A 101 9.64 0.20 0.84
C ASP A 101 10.26 -1.17 1.10
N ILE A 102 11.45 -1.21 1.69
CA ILE A 102 12.16 -2.44 2.02
C ILE A 102 11.51 -3.11 3.23
N LEU A 103 10.96 -4.30 3.02
CA LEU A 103 10.36 -5.15 4.04
C LEU A 103 11.35 -6.19 4.59
N TYR A 104 12.36 -6.55 3.79
CA TYR A 104 13.35 -7.56 4.14
C TYR A 104 14.69 -7.24 3.46
N PHE A 105 15.79 -7.42 4.18
CA PHE A 105 17.15 -7.21 3.65
C PHE A 105 18.14 -8.12 4.39
N ASP A 106 18.45 -9.30 3.84
CA ASP A 106 19.32 -10.27 4.50
C ASP A 106 20.02 -11.22 3.52
N ASP A 107 20.98 -12.02 4.00
CA ASP A 107 21.73 -13.01 3.20
C ASP A 107 20.88 -14.24 2.89
N SER A 108 19.84 -14.49 3.69
CA SER A 108 18.94 -15.63 3.51
C SER A 108 17.74 -15.27 2.65
N LYS A 109 17.21 -16.25 1.91
CA LYS A 109 15.98 -16.05 1.13
C LYS A 109 14.87 -15.65 2.10
N PRO A 110 14.06 -14.61 1.81
CA PRO A 110 12.94 -14.27 2.66
C PRO A 110 12.05 -15.50 2.80
N PRO A 111 11.61 -15.84 4.04
CA PRO A 111 10.58 -16.85 4.20
C PRO A 111 9.36 -16.44 3.36
N GLU A 112 8.54 -17.41 2.97
CA GLU A 112 7.24 -17.10 2.35
C GLU A 112 6.45 -16.23 3.33
N MET A 113 6.52 -14.92 3.10
CA MET A 113 5.76 -13.96 3.88
C MET A 113 4.33 -14.11 3.38
N ILE A 114 3.50 -14.75 4.19
CA ILE A 114 2.05 -14.59 4.11
C ILE A 114 1.80 -13.13 4.49
N THR A 115 1.99 -12.23 3.52
CA THR A 115 1.58 -10.84 3.70
C THR A 115 0.07 -10.88 4.02
N PRO A 116 -0.42 -10.12 4.99
CA PRO A 116 -1.81 -10.21 5.48
C PRO A 116 -2.84 -9.64 4.48
N PHE A 117 -2.56 -9.72 3.18
CA PHE A 117 -3.41 -9.23 2.09
C PHE A 117 -4.17 -10.38 1.41
N ASN A 118 -4.69 -11.32 2.21
CA ASN A 118 -5.81 -12.18 1.80
C ASN A 118 -7.11 -11.59 2.33
#